data_AF-A0A971YF22-F1
#
_entry.id   AF-A0A971YF22-F1
#
_cell.length_a   1.000
_cell.length_b   1.000
_cell.length_c   1.000
_cell.angle_alpha   90.00
_cell.angle_beta   90.00
_cell.angle_gamma   90.00
#
_symmetry.space_group_name_H-M   'P 1'
#
loop_
_entity.id
_entity.type
_entity.pdbx_description
1 polymer ?
#
loop_
_entity_poly.entity_id
_entity_poly.type
_entity_poly.pdbx_seq_one_letter_code
_entity_poly.pdbx_strand_id
1 'polypeptide(L)'
;MKIEGSLSGMNGIREGQIAREKVQDDRFKANLEKAFSEKDEERLREACREFEQLFMNIMYKQMKKTVMRSEFIPESFAHETFSSMYDEELIAKASKGRGIGLAEMLYKQLSLQMHNKYISPTESQRMNKE
;
A
#
# COMPACT_ATOMS: atom_id res chain seq x y z
N MET A 1 13.80 -23.64 39.55
CA MET A 1 14.55 -23.50 38.28
C MET A 1 13.90 -22.37 37.50
N LYS A 2 14.58 -21.22 37.34
CA LYS A 2 14.06 -20.04 36.63
C LYS A 2 14.14 -20.29 35.12
N ILE A 3 13.01 -20.24 34.42
CA ILE A 3 12.96 -20.23 32.94
C ILE A 3 13.09 -18.77 32.51
N GLU A 4 14.33 -18.25 32.46
CA GLU A 4 14.65 -16.94 31.87
C GLU A 4 15.42 -17.15 30.56
N GLY A 5 14.75 -17.68 29.53
CA GLY A 5 15.45 -18.16 28.32
C GLY A 5 14.79 -17.97 26.96
N SER A 6 13.63 -17.33 26.82
CA SER A 6 12.95 -17.26 25.50
C SER A 6 12.54 -15.86 25.00
N LEU A 7 12.78 -14.79 25.77
CA LEU A 7 12.34 -13.44 25.37
C LEU A 7 13.29 -12.69 24.43
N SER A 8 14.55 -13.12 24.29
CA SER A 8 15.54 -12.40 23.47
C SER A 8 15.42 -12.64 21.96
N GLY A 9 14.87 -13.79 21.53
CA GLY A 9 14.77 -14.14 20.11
C GLY A 9 13.56 -13.51 19.38
N MET A 10 12.56 -13.06 20.12
CA MET A 10 11.33 -12.46 19.56
C MET A 10 11.48 -10.99 19.14
N ASN A 11 12.47 -10.27 19.69
CA ASN A 11 12.72 -8.87 19.34
C ASN A 11 13.46 -8.74 17.99
N GLY A 12 14.45 -9.60 17.70
CA GLY A 12 15.23 -9.52 16.46
C GLY A 12 14.44 -9.87 15.19
N ILE A 13 13.45 -10.78 15.27
CA ILE A 13 12.57 -11.12 14.14
C ILE A 13 11.62 -9.95 13.83
N ARG A 14 11.09 -9.28 14.87
CA ARG A 14 10.22 -8.11 14.72
C ARG A 14 10.97 -6.91 14.15
N GLU A 15 12.18 -6.64 14.60
CA GLU A 15 13.03 -5.57 14.05
C GLU A 15 13.35 -5.79 12.57
N GLY A 16 13.64 -7.04 12.16
CA GLY A 16 13.85 -7.40 10.77
C GLY A 16 12.61 -7.27 9.87
N GLN A 17 11.41 -7.49 10.42
CA GLN A 17 10.14 -7.27 9.72
C GLN A 17 9.82 -5.78 9.57
N ILE A 18 9.98 -4.98 10.63
CA ILE A 18 9.75 -3.53 10.62
C ILE A 18 10.72 -2.83 9.65
N ALA A 19 11.99 -3.27 9.62
CA ALA A 19 12.97 -2.75 8.67
C ALA A 19 12.61 -3.09 7.22
N ARG A 20 12.06 -4.28 6.94
CA ARG A 20 11.57 -4.67 5.60
C ARG A 20 10.39 -3.82 5.14
N GLU A 21 9.42 -3.59 6.02
CA GLU A 21 8.22 -2.78 5.74
C GLU A 21 8.62 -1.33 5.43
N LYS A 22 9.50 -0.74 6.23
CA LYS A 22 10.02 0.63 6.00
C LYS A 22 10.80 0.77 4.68
N VAL A 23 11.63 -0.21 4.33
CA VAL A 23 12.37 -0.21 3.05
C VAL A 23 11.41 -0.28 1.86
N GLN A 24 10.28 -0.98 2.01
CA GLN A 24 9.27 -1.09 0.98
C GLN A 24 8.51 0.23 0.78
N ASP A 25 8.19 0.94 1.87
CA ASP A 25 7.56 2.27 1.84
C ASP A 25 8.44 3.33 1.17
N ASP A 26 9.73 3.39 1.54
CA ASP A 26 10.68 4.34 0.94
C ASP A 26 10.84 4.10 -0.57
N ARG A 27 10.86 2.84 -0.99
CA ARG A 27 10.94 2.45 -2.41
C ARG A 27 9.67 2.83 -3.18
N PHE A 28 8.50 2.60 -2.59
CA PHE A 28 7.22 2.99 -3.19
C PHE A 28 7.17 4.50 -3.44
N LYS A 29 7.50 5.29 -2.43
CA LYS A 29 7.54 6.76 -2.53
C LYS A 29 8.48 7.22 -3.64
N ALA A 30 9.69 6.69 -3.68
CA ALA A 30 10.68 7.04 -4.71
C ALA A 30 10.18 6.71 -6.13
N ASN A 31 9.54 5.56 -6.32
CA ASN A 31 8.96 5.18 -7.61
C ASN A 31 7.83 6.12 -8.03
N LEU A 32 6.94 6.48 -7.10
CA LEU A 32 5.83 7.40 -7.35
C LEU A 32 6.31 8.82 -7.72
N GLU A 33 7.26 9.37 -6.94
CA GLU A 33 7.85 10.69 -7.21
C GLU A 33 8.56 10.71 -8.56
N LYS A 34 9.31 9.65 -8.88
CA LYS A 34 9.97 9.51 -10.17
C LYS A 34 8.95 9.47 -11.31
N ALA A 35 7.94 8.61 -11.24
CA ALA A 35 6.88 8.49 -12.24
C ALA A 35 6.18 9.84 -12.49
N PHE A 36 5.86 10.57 -11.42
CA PHE A 36 5.23 11.88 -11.50
C PHE A 36 6.15 12.93 -12.15
N SER A 37 7.43 12.95 -11.78
CA SER A 37 8.41 13.91 -12.30
C SER A 37 8.78 13.67 -13.78
N GLU A 38 8.85 12.41 -14.18
CA GLU A 38 9.16 11.99 -15.55
C GLU A 38 7.93 12.02 -16.47
N LYS A 39 6.75 12.35 -15.91
CA LYS A 39 5.44 12.28 -16.58
C LYS A 39 5.14 10.90 -17.20
N ASP A 40 5.58 9.85 -16.51
CA ASP A 40 5.36 8.48 -16.93
C ASP A 40 3.99 8.01 -16.46
N GLU A 41 3.00 8.14 -17.34
CA GLU A 41 1.60 7.77 -17.06
C GLU A 41 1.42 6.31 -16.67
N GLU A 42 2.12 5.40 -17.36
CA GLU A 42 2.02 3.96 -17.11
C GLU A 42 2.59 3.61 -15.74
N ARG A 43 3.77 4.13 -15.39
CA ARG A 43 4.34 3.92 -14.05
C ARG A 43 3.52 4.59 -12.96
N LEU A 44 2.93 5.76 -13.22
CA LEU A 44 2.05 6.43 -12.27
C LEU A 44 0.80 5.59 -12.01
N ARG A 45 0.24 4.99 -13.05
CA ARG A 45 -0.91 4.07 -12.95
C ARG A 45 -0.55 2.79 -12.21
N GLU A 46 0.62 2.22 -12.47
CA GLU A 46 1.13 1.04 -11.78
C GLU A 46 1.32 1.31 -10.27
N ALA A 47 1.94 2.43 -9.91
CA ALA A 47 2.07 2.86 -8.52
C ALA A 47 0.71 3.04 -7.82
N CYS A 48 -0.30 3.58 -8.53
CA CYS A 48 -1.66 3.67 -7.99
C CYS A 48 -2.29 2.29 -7.73
N ARG A 49 -2.01 1.29 -8.57
CA ARG A 49 -2.47 -0.10 -8.38
C ARG A 49 -1.78 -0.78 -7.20
N GLU A 50 -0.47 -0.58 -7.07
CA GLU A 50 0.30 -1.07 -5.90
C GLU A 50 -0.27 -0.49 -4.59
N PHE A 51 -0.61 0.81 -4.59
CA PHE A 51 -1.24 1.45 -3.44
C PHE A 51 -2.62 0.87 -3.12
N GLU A 52 -3.47 0.64 -4.13
CA GLU A 52 -4.78 0.02 -3.91
C GLU A 52 -4.64 -1.38 -3.30
N GLN A 53 -3.67 -2.18 -3.75
CA GLN A 53 -3.39 -3.49 -3.16
C GLN A 53 -2.98 -3.39 -1.69
N LEU A 54 -2.09 -2.45 -1.35
CA LEU A 54 -1.68 -2.21 0.04
C LEU A 54 -2.88 -1.80 0.91
N PHE A 55 -3.68 -0.85 0.41
CA PHE A 55 -4.87 -0.39 1.09
C PHE A 55 -5.88 -1.52 1.33
N MET A 56 -6.13 -2.35 0.33
CA MET A 56 -6.99 -3.54 0.46
C MET A 56 -6.43 -4.53 1.47
N ASN A 57 -5.10 -4.71 1.55
CA ASN A 57 -4.48 -5.60 2.54
C ASN A 57 -4.72 -5.10 3.96
N ILE A 58 -4.53 -3.80 4.19
CA ILE A 58 -4.81 -3.16 5.48
C ILE A 58 -6.30 -3.31 5.82
N MET A 59 -7.19 -2.96 4.89
CA MET A 59 -8.64 -3.08 5.08
C MET A 59 -9.03 -4.51 5.45
N TYR A 60 -8.57 -5.51 4.69
CA TYR A 60 -8.87 -6.90 4.91
C TYR A 60 -8.37 -7.40 6.27
N LYS A 61 -7.15 -7.01 6.68
CA LYS A 61 -6.62 -7.29 8.01
C LYS A 61 -7.51 -6.69 9.11
N GLN A 62 -7.99 -5.46 8.94
CA GLN A 62 -8.91 -4.85 9.92
C GLN A 62 -10.26 -5.56 9.94
N MET A 63 -10.80 -5.97 8.79
CA MET A 63 -12.03 -6.76 8.70
C MET A 63 -11.89 -8.11 9.43
N LYS A 64 -10.76 -8.81 9.30
CA LYS A 64 -10.53 -10.07 10.04
C LYS A 64 -10.46 -9.86 11.56
N LYS A 65 -9.95 -8.71 12.01
CA LYS A 65 -9.90 -8.35 13.44
C LYS A 65 -11.28 -8.13 14.07
N THR A 66 -12.32 -7.85 13.28
CA THR A 66 -13.69 -7.68 13.81
C THR A 66 -14.39 -9.02 14.03
N VAL A 67 -13.87 -10.12 13.49
CA VAL A 67 -14.41 -11.47 13.70
C VAL A 67 -13.91 -11.99 15.05
N MET A 68 -14.85 -12.25 15.97
CA MET A 68 -14.51 -12.86 17.25
C MET A 68 -14.00 -14.29 17.04
N ARG A 69 -12.77 -14.54 17.51
CA ARG A 69 -12.15 -15.86 17.43
C ARG A 69 -12.55 -16.68 18.64
N SER A 70 -12.79 -17.97 18.42
CA SER A 70 -13.10 -18.91 19.51
C SER A 70 -11.88 -19.09 20.42
N GLU A 71 -12.04 -18.87 21.72
CA GLU A 71 -10.99 -19.13 22.72
C GLU A 71 -10.72 -20.65 22.88
N PHE A 72 -11.62 -21.51 22.40
CA PHE A 72 -11.49 -22.96 22.52
C PHE A 72 -10.50 -23.58 21.53
N ILE A 73 -10.16 -22.88 20.44
CA ILE A 73 -9.19 -23.34 19.45
C ILE A 73 -7.99 -22.37 19.48
N PRO A 74 -6.86 -22.74 20.09
CA PRO A 74 -5.69 -21.90 20.10
C PRO A 74 -5.11 -21.75 18.68
N GLU A 75 -4.96 -20.52 18.21
CA GLU A 75 -4.21 -20.27 16.97
C GLU A 75 -2.72 -20.54 17.18
N SER A 76 -2.14 -21.34 16.29
CA SER A 76 -0.69 -21.53 16.28
C SER A 76 0.00 -20.43 15.46
N PHE A 77 1.24 -20.10 15.82
CA PHE A 77 2.07 -19.16 15.06
C PHE A 77 2.25 -19.58 13.59
N ALA A 78 2.35 -20.90 13.33
CA ALA A 78 2.42 -21.43 11.98
C ALA A 78 1.12 -21.17 11.20
N HIS A 79 -0.04 -21.32 11.84
CA HIS A 79 -1.34 -21.02 11.23
C HIS A 79 -1.50 -19.54 10.92
N GLU A 80 -1.10 -18.66 11.84
CA GLU A 80 -1.14 -17.20 11.64
C GLU A 80 -0.26 -16.77 10.48
N THR A 81 0.96 -17.31 10.41
CA THR A 81 1.91 -17.01 9.34
C THR A 81 1.39 -17.48 7.98
N PHE A 82 0.93 -18.73 7.89
CA PHE A 82 0.37 -19.27 6.64
C PHE A 82 -0.89 -18.51 6.21
N SER A 83 -1.78 -18.20 7.16
CA SER A 83 -2.98 -17.41 6.89
C SER A 83 -2.62 -16.02 6.37
N SER A 84 -1.61 -15.36 6.94
CA SER A 84 -1.15 -14.05 6.49
C SER A 84 -0.63 -14.09 5.05
N MET A 85 0.17 -15.10 4.71
CA MET A 85 0.66 -15.30 3.33
C MET A 85 -0.50 -15.58 2.36
N TYR A 86 -1.48 -16.38 2.78
CA TYR A 86 -2.67 -16.67 1.98
C TYR A 86 -3.51 -15.41 1.75
N ASP A 87 -3.72 -14.61 2.80
CA ASP A 87 -4.44 -13.35 2.73
C ASP A 87 -3.75 -12.38 1.75
N GLU A 88 -2.42 -12.29 1.79
CA GLU A 88 -1.63 -11.45 0.88
C GLU A 88 -1.83 -11.84 -0.59
N GLU A 89 -1.75 -13.14 -0.92
CA GLU A 89 -1.99 -13.64 -2.27
C GLU A 89 -3.44 -13.47 -2.73
N LEU A 90 -4.40 -13.68 -1.82
CA LEU A 90 -5.82 -13.46 -2.10
C LEU A 90 -6.07 -12.00 -2.47
N ILE A 91 -5.53 -11.06 -1.69
CA ILE A 91 -5.67 -9.62 -1.94
C ILE A 91 -4.93 -9.21 -3.21
N ALA A 92 -3.74 -9.75 -3.47
CA ALA A 92 -3.00 -9.49 -4.71
C ALA A 92 -3.76 -9.93 -5.97
N LYS A 93 -4.51 -11.04 -5.90
CA LYS A 93 -5.41 -11.45 -6.99
C LYS A 93 -6.64 -10.57 -7.10
N ALA A 94 -7.22 -10.18 -5.98
CA ALA A 94 -8.39 -9.30 -5.94
C ALA A 94 -8.09 -7.90 -6.50
N SER A 95 -6.91 -7.34 -6.19
CA SER A 95 -6.45 -6.03 -6.68
C SER A 95 -6.16 -6.04 -8.18
N LYS A 96 -5.63 -7.14 -8.73
CA LYS A 96 -5.38 -7.29 -10.17
C LYS A 96 -6.65 -7.41 -11.03
N GLY A 97 -7.77 -7.78 -10.41
CA GLY A 97 -9.07 -7.82 -11.06
C GLY A 97 -9.68 -6.43 -11.22
N ARG A 98 -10.96 -6.28 -10.87
CA ARG A 98 -11.64 -4.98 -10.86
C ARG A 98 -11.17 -4.06 -9.73
N GLY A 99 -10.58 -4.62 -8.67
CA GLY A 99 -10.24 -3.87 -7.46
C GLY A 99 -11.46 -3.21 -6.81
N ILE A 100 -11.21 -2.16 -6.02
CA ILE A 100 -12.25 -1.31 -5.44
C ILE A 100 -12.43 0.00 -6.21
N GLY A 101 -11.55 0.27 -7.19
CA GLY A 101 -11.57 1.47 -8.03
C GLY A 101 -10.76 2.65 -7.48
N LEU A 102 -10.04 2.44 -6.38
CA LEU A 102 -9.24 3.49 -5.74
C LEU A 102 -8.05 3.88 -6.60
N ALA A 103 -7.39 2.90 -7.24
CA ALA A 103 -6.26 3.15 -8.14
C ALA A 103 -6.64 4.11 -9.28
N GLU A 104 -7.81 3.90 -9.89
CA GLU A 104 -8.30 4.73 -10.99
C GLU A 104 -8.66 6.15 -10.54
N MET A 105 -9.24 6.30 -9.35
CA MET A 105 -9.53 7.62 -8.77
C MET A 105 -8.25 8.41 -8.50
N LEU A 106 -7.26 7.76 -7.88
CA LEU A 106 -5.95 8.35 -7.59
C LEU A 106 -5.21 8.72 -8.89
N TYR A 107 -5.19 7.81 -9.86
CA TYR A 107 -4.56 8.05 -11.15
C TYR A 107 -5.17 9.27 -11.86
N LYS A 108 -6.50 9.39 -11.88
CA LYS A 108 -7.17 10.56 -12.47
C LYS A 108 -6.76 11.85 -11.77
N GLN A 109 -6.73 11.85 -10.44
CA GLN A 109 -6.35 13.05 -9.68
C GLN A 109 -4.88 13.43 -9.91
N LEU A 110 -3.98 12.46 -9.84
CA LEU A 110 -2.54 12.68 -10.00
C LEU A 110 -2.18 13.03 -11.44
N SER A 111 -2.78 12.38 -12.43
CA SER A 111 -2.56 12.73 -13.84
C SER A 111 -3.07 14.13 -14.14
N LEU A 112 -4.23 14.56 -13.60
CA LEU A 112 -4.66 15.95 -13.72
C LEU A 112 -3.64 16.92 -13.11
N GLN A 113 -3.11 16.65 -11.91
CA GLN A 113 -2.08 17.51 -11.30
C GLN A 113 -0.76 17.54 -12.09
N MET A 114 -0.36 16.40 -12.66
CA MET A 114 0.82 16.24 -13.49
C MET A 114 0.73 17.08 -14.77
N HIS A 115 -0.46 17.14 -15.39
CA HIS A 115 -0.73 17.92 -16.59
C HIS A 115 -1.02 19.40 -16.30
N ASN A 116 -1.75 19.68 -15.22
CA ASN A 116 -2.22 21.03 -14.88
C ASN A 116 -1.14 21.92 -14.26
N LYS A 117 0.09 21.41 -14.08
CA LYS A 117 1.27 22.20 -13.71
C LYS A 117 1.73 23.17 -14.83
N TYR A 118 0.99 23.28 -15.93
CA TYR A 118 1.25 24.17 -17.07
C TYR A 118 0.18 25.22 -17.38
N ILE A 119 -0.84 25.44 -16.53
CA ILE A 119 -1.55 26.73 -16.60
C ILE A 119 -0.78 27.73 -15.75
N SER A 120 0.26 28.30 -16.37
CA SER A 120 0.88 29.51 -15.85
C SER A 120 -0.17 30.64 -15.82
N PRO A 121 -0.20 31.52 -14.80
CA PRO A 121 -1.14 32.65 -14.73
C PRO A 121 -1.06 33.63 -15.92
N THR A 122 -0.11 33.44 -16.83
CA THR A 122 0.23 34.37 -17.90
C THR A 122 -0.73 34.29 -19.11
N GLU A 123 -1.43 33.17 -19.33
CA GLU A 123 -2.32 33.01 -20.49
C GLU A 123 -3.78 33.43 -20.21
N SER A 124 -4.25 33.34 -18.97
CA SER A 124 -5.59 33.80 -18.58
C SER A 124 -5.78 35.33 -18.70
N GLN A 125 -4.68 36.09 -18.79
CA GLN A 125 -4.70 37.55 -18.98
C GLN A 125 -4.69 37.97 -20.45
N ARG A 126 -4.41 37.06 -21.40
CA ARG A 126 -4.38 37.35 -22.85
C ARG A 126 -5.72 37.10 -23.54
N MET A 127 -6.60 36.27 -22.96
CA MET A 127 -7.94 36.00 -23.50
C MET A 127 -9.01 37.05 -23.12
N ASN A 128 -8.68 38.03 -22.25
CA ASN A 128 -9.62 39.07 -21.82
C ASN A 128 -9.31 40.45 -22.43
N LYS A 129 -8.71 40.49 -23.62
CA LYS A 129 -8.30 41.74 -24.29
C LYS A 129 -8.81 41.90 -25.73
N GLU A 130 -9.91 41.22 -26.06
CA GLU A 130 -10.77 41.66 -27.18
C GLU A 130 -11.80 42.69 -26.70
#